data_AF-A0A0C9UMT7-F1
#
_entry.id   AF-A0A0C9UMT7-F1
#
_cell.length_a   1.000
_cell.length_b   1.000
_cell.length_c   1.000
_cell.angle_alpha   90.00
_cell.angle_beta   90.00
_cell.angle_gamma   90.00
#
_symmetry.space_group_name_H-M   'P 1'
#
loop_
_entity.id
_entity.type
_entity.pdbx_description
1 polymer ?
#
loop_
_entity_poly.entity_id
_entity_poly.type
_entity_poly.pdbx_seq_one_letter_code
_entity_poly.pdbx_strand_id
1 'polypeptide(L)'
;MPPSLPRNQKSHAEIHKKSYALLSEARETRSEKLKMFNLPPDDLRTKIKEEMNKILPHIAPHEWQLDDGEAVSLGLDTILVAGSGAGKTLPFVMPLLANKGPRKKILIISPLNVLQEDQHDLCNKMGIPAVAVNSETYNIRKTGKGA
;
A
#
# COMPACT_ATOMS: atom_id res chain seq x y z
N MET A 1 -39.55 5.98 12.20
CA MET A 1 -38.33 5.14 12.12
C MET A 1 -37.96 4.99 10.65
N PRO A 2 -36.71 5.23 10.25
CA PRO A 2 -36.29 4.89 8.89
C PRO A 2 -36.40 3.37 8.70
N PRO A 3 -36.83 2.89 7.53
CA PRO A 3 -36.89 1.46 7.25
C PRO A 3 -35.47 0.88 7.33
N SER A 4 -35.31 -0.20 8.10
CA SER A 4 -34.05 -0.92 8.14
C SER A 4 -33.76 -1.51 6.77
N LEU A 5 -32.63 -1.10 6.17
CA LEU A 5 -32.12 -1.70 4.94
C LEU A 5 -31.99 -3.22 5.12
N PRO A 6 -32.45 -4.04 4.16
CA PRO A 6 -32.28 -5.48 4.24
C PRO A 6 -30.79 -5.80 4.25
N ARG A 7 -30.32 -6.41 5.34
CA ARG A 7 -28.93 -6.78 5.55
C ARG A 7 -28.63 -8.06 4.76
N ASN A 8 -28.49 -7.96 3.44
CA ASN A 8 -27.87 -9.03 2.64
C ASN A 8 -26.35 -8.95 2.84
N GLN A 9 -25.91 -9.24 4.07
CA GLN A 9 -24.51 -9.15 4.46
C GLN A 9 -23.88 -10.53 4.27
N LYS A 10 -23.02 -10.67 3.27
CA LYS A 10 -22.20 -11.86 3.09
C LYS A 10 -21.43 -12.14 4.37
N SER A 11 -21.29 -13.41 4.73
CA SER A 11 -20.50 -13.82 5.89
C SER A 11 -19.03 -13.40 5.72
N HIS A 12 -18.33 -13.24 6.84
CA HIS A 12 -16.90 -12.95 6.83
C HIS A 12 -16.11 -13.97 6.00
N ALA A 13 -16.46 -15.25 6.10
CA ALA A 13 -15.82 -16.32 5.34
C ALA A 13 -16.02 -16.19 3.82
N GLU A 14 -17.22 -15.79 3.38
CA GLU A 14 -17.50 -15.57 1.96
C GLU A 14 -16.77 -14.35 1.40
N ILE A 15 -16.72 -13.26 2.18
CA ILE A 15 -15.95 -12.05 1.81
C ILE A 15 -14.48 -12.41 1.70
N HIS A 16 -13.92 -13.08 2.71
CA HIS A 16 -12.54 -13.53 2.72
C HIS A 16 -12.24 -14.41 1.50
N LYS A 17 -13.03 -15.45 1.25
CA LYS A 17 -12.85 -16.33 0.08
C LYS A 17 -12.87 -15.53 -1.23
N LYS A 18 -13.79 -14.58 -1.37
CA LYS A 18 -13.87 -13.72 -2.55
C LYS A 18 -12.62 -12.85 -2.71
N SER A 19 -12.15 -12.20 -1.65
CA SER A 19 -10.95 -11.35 -1.69
C SER A 19 -9.71 -12.12 -2.16
N TYR A 20 -9.50 -13.33 -1.64
CA TYR A 20 -8.38 -14.17 -2.06
C TYR A 20 -8.50 -14.70 -3.50
N ALA A 21 -9.73 -14.96 -3.96
CA ALA A 21 -9.96 -15.32 -5.36
C ALA A 21 -9.57 -14.16 -6.30
N LEU A 22 -9.97 -12.92 -5.97
CA LEU A 22 -9.61 -11.72 -6.74
C LEU A 22 -8.09 -11.49 -6.78
N LEU A 23 -7.40 -11.72 -5.66
CA LEU A 23 -5.93 -11.63 -5.62
C LEU A 23 -5.27 -12.70 -6.50
N SER A 24 -5.78 -13.93 -6.51
CA SER A 24 -5.28 -15.00 -7.40
C SER A 24 -5.47 -14.64 -8.87
N GLU A 25 -6.66 -14.18 -9.24
CA GLU A 25 -6.99 -13.75 -10.61
C GLU A 25 -6.09 -12.59 -11.06
N ALA A 26 -5.80 -11.63 -10.18
CA ALA A 26 -4.90 -10.52 -10.49
C ALA A 26 -3.45 -10.98 -10.71
N ARG A 27 -2.98 -11.99 -9.97
CA ARG A 27 -1.66 -12.61 -10.18
C ARG A 27 -1.58 -13.31 -11.54
N GLU A 28 -2.62 -14.08 -11.88
CA GLU A 28 -2.73 -14.76 -13.18
C GLU A 28 -2.74 -13.76 -14.33
N THR A 29 -3.58 -12.73 -14.24
CA THR A 29 -3.67 -11.64 -15.21
C THR A 29 -2.31 -10.96 -15.42
N ARG A 30 -1.55 -10.71 -14.34
CA ARG A 30 -0.18 -10.17 -14.45
C ARG A 30 0.72 -11.14 -15.21
N SER A 31 0.70 -12.43 -14.86
CA SER A 31 1.53 -13.45 -15.52
C SER A 31 1.24 -13.54 -17.01
N GLU A 32 -0.04 -13.53 -17.40
CA GLU A 32 -0.49 -13.52 -18.79
C GLU A 32 -0.02 -12.27 -19.51
N LYS A 33 -0.14 -11.09 -18.87
CA LYS A 33 0.36 -9.83 -19.42
C LYS A 33 1.86 -9.87 -19.67
N LEU A 34 2.65 -10.37 -18.72
CA LEU A 34 4.10 -10.50 -18.90
C LEU A 34 4.43 -11.40 -20.09
N LYS A 35 3.76 -12.55 -20.22
CA LYS A 35 3.91 -13.45 -21.37
C LYS A 35 3.53 -12.76 -22.69
N MET A 36 2.40 -12.04 -22.73
CA MET A 36 1.91 -11.32 -23.90
C MET A 36 2.91 -10.27 -24.41
N PHE A 37 3.64 -9.61 -23.50
CA PHE A 37 4.66 -8.62 -23.84
C PHE A 37 6.09 -9.20 -23.91
N ASN A 38 6.25 -10.54 -23.90
CA ASN A 38 7.55 -11.22 -23.87
C ASN A 38 8.49 -10.70 -22.75
N LEU A 39 7.91 -10.30 -21.62
CA LEU A 39 8.65 -9.87 -20.43
C LEU A 39 8.98 -11.09 -19.56
N PRO A 40 10.12 -11.07 -18.83
CA PRO A 40 10.46 -12.17 -17.95
C PRO A 40 9.38 -12.34 -16.88
N PRO A 41 9.05 -13.58 -16.48
CA PRO A 41 8.18 -13.80 -15.34
C PRO A 41 8.81 -13.15 -14.11
N ASP A 42 7.98 -12.50 -13.30
CA ASP A 42 8.41 -11.95 -12.01
C ASP A 42 7.52 -12.46 -10.88
N ASP A 43 8.13 -12.55 -9.70
CA ASP A 43 7.42 -12.79 -8.46
C ASP A 43 7.37 -11.48 -7.68
N LEU A 44 6.27 -10.76 -7.87
CA LEU A 44 6.02 -9.47 -7.24
C LEU A 44 6.07 -9.57 -5.72
N ARG A 45 5.54 -10.66 -5.13
CA ARG A 45 5.52 -10.85 -3.68
C ARG A 45 6.94 -11.04 -3.14
N THR A 46 7.73 -11.89 -3.80
CA THR A 46 9.14 -12.10 -3.43
C THR A 46 9.93 -10.80 -3.55
N LYS A 47 9.71 -10.03 -4.62
CA LYS A 47 10.34 -8.71 -4.79
C LYS A 47 9.96 -7.71 -3.69
N ILE A 48 8.68 -7.66 -3.30
CA ILE A 48 8.22 -6.85 -2.16
C ILE A 48 8.94 -7.28 -0.88
N LYS A 49 8.99 -8.60 -0.59
CA LYS A 49 9.68 -9.14 0.59
C LYS A 49 11.16 -8.77 0.61
N GLU A 50 11.85 -8.89 -0.51
CA GLU A 50 13.27 -8.57 -0.64
C GLU A 50 13.55 -7.08 -0.41
N GLU A 51 12.78 -6.19 -1.04
CA GLU A 51 12.95 -4.74 -0.87
C GLU A 51 12.58 -4.30 0.56
N MET A 52 11.54 -4.90 1.14
CA MET A 52 11.20 -4.73 2.55
C MET A 52 12.35 -5.12 3.48
N ASN A 53 12.97 -6.27 3.26
CA ASN A 53 14.09 -6.75 4.08
C ASN A 53 15.34 -5.87 3.94
N LYS A 54 15.55 -5.24 2.79
CA LYS A 54 16.66 -4.27 2.60
C LYS A 54 16.46 -2.99 3.42
N ILE A 55 15.21 -2.57 3.60
CA ILE A 55 14.87 -1.29 4.24
C ILE A 55 14.64 -1.47 5.74
N LEU A 56 13.98 -2.56 6.13
CA LEU A 56 13.63 -2.89 7.51
C LEU A 56 14.07 -4.34 7.83
N PRO A 57 15.39 -4.61 7.93
CA PRO A 57 15.92 -5.98 8.04
C PRO A 57 15.50 -6.73 9.32
N HIS A 58 14.99 -6.02 10.32
CA HIS A 58 14.54 -6.59 11.59
C HIS A 58 13.01 -6.64 11.72
N ILE A 59 12.28 -6.26 10.67
CA ILE A 59 10.81 -6.22 10.68
C ILE A 59 10.30 -7.19 9.63
N ALA A 60 9.84 -8.36 10.07
CA ALA A 60 9.15 -9.30 9.21
C ALA A 60 7.69 -8.85 9.03
N PRO A 61 7.23 -8.55 7.80
CA PRO A 61 5.83 -8.23 7.56
C PRO A 61 4.95 -9.46 7.79
N HIS A 62 3.74 -9.24 8.30
CA HIS A 62 2.73 -10.29 8.37
C HIS A 62 2.29 -10.73 6.97
N GLU A 63 1.87 -11.98 6.81
CA GLU A 63 1.41 -12.48 5.51
C GLU A 63 0.20 -11.70 4.97
N TRP A 64 -0.72 -11.25 5.83
CA TRP A 64 -1.83 -10.39 5.41
C TRP A 64 -1.35 -9.01 4.91
N GLN A 65 -0.27 -8.45 5.47
CA GLN A 65 0.28 -7.17 4.99
C GLN A 65 0.86 -7.32 3.58
N LEU A 66 1.44 -8.48 3.29
CA LEU A 66 1.97 -8.81 1.97
C LEU A 66 0.85 -9.08 0.97
N ASP A 67 -0.23 -9.74 1.38
CA ASP A 67 -1.42 -9.94 0.55
C ASP A 67 -2.02 -8.59 0.13
N ASP A 68 -2.23 -7.69 1.07
CA ASP A 68 -2.78 -6.35 0.81
C ASP A 68 -1.82 -5.49 -0.02
N GLY A 69 -0.52 -5.48 0.32
CA GLY A 69 0.48 -4.72 -0.41
C GLY A 69 0.66 -5.19 -1.85
N GLU A 70 0.55 -6.51 -2.08
CA GLU A 70 0.55 -7.12 -3.40
C GLU A 70 -0.74 -6.79 -4.16
N ALA A 71 -1.91 -6.90 -3.53
CA ALA A 71 -3.20 -6.54 -4.14
C ALA A 71 -3.19 -5.09 -4.66
N VAL A 72 -2.75 -4.14 -3.82
CA VAL A 72 -2.61 -2.73 -4.22
C VAL A 72 -1.58 -2.57 -5.33
N SER A 73 -0.45 -3.30 -5.29
CA SER A 73 0.57 -3.25 -6.33
C SER A 73 0.10 -3.78 -7.69
N LEU A 74 -0.87 -4.70 -7.68
CA LEU A 74 -1.55 -5.25 -8.86
C LEU A 74 -2.69 -4.35 -9.37
N GLY A 75 -3.05 -3.29 -8.63
CA GLY A 75 -4.08 -2.34 -9.01
C GLY A 75 -5.49 -2.72 -8.51
N LEU A 76 -5.60 -3.57 -7.49
CA LEU A 76 -6.88 -3.90 -6.87
C LEU A 76 -7.29 -2.86 -5.82
N ASP A 77 -8.56 -2.48 -5.86
CA ASP A 77 -9.19 -1.73 -4.78
C ASP A 77 -9.32 -2.62 -3.54
N THR A 78 -8.63 -2.23 -2.45
CA THR A 78 -8.46 -3.07 -1.27
C THR A 78 -9.03 -2.40 -0.03
N ILE A 79 -9.85 -3.13 0.73
CA ILE A 79 -10.36 -2.70 2.05
C ILE A 79 -9.68 -3.54 3.12
N LEU A 80 -8.83 -2.90 3.92
CA LEU A 80 -8.14 -3.51 5.04
C LEU A 80 -8.83 -3.17 6.37
N VAL A 81 -9.22 -4.20 7.12
CA VAL A 81 -9.77 -4.06 8.48
C VAL A 81 -8.80 -4.69 9.48
N ALA A 82 -8.12 -3.86 10.26
CA ALA A 82 -7.19 -4.31 11.28
C ALA A 82 -7.15 -3.34 12.47
N GLY A 83 -6.80 -3.86 13.66
CA GLY A 83 -6.70 -3.07 14.89
C GLY A 83 -5.66 -1.94 14.83
N SER A 84 -5.79 -0.94 15.70
CA SER A 84 -4.76 0.10 15.87
C SER A 84 -3.43 -0.53 16.28
N GLY A 85 -2.30 0.01 15.80
CA GLY A 85 -0.98 -0.55 16.05
C GLY A 85 -0.62 -1.81 15.23
N ALA A 86 -1.56 -2.43 14.51
CA ALA A 86 -1.30 -3.64 13.71
C ALA A 86 -0.40 -3.41 12.46
N GLY A 87 0.11 -2.19 12.24
CA GLY A 87 0.98 -1.90 11.09
C GLY A 87 0.26 -1.73 9.75
N LYS A 88 -1.00 -1.24 9.76
CA LYS A 88 -1.79 -0.98 8.54
C LYS A 88 -1.15 -0.02 7.53
N THR A 89 -0.20 0.79 7.96
CA THR A 89 0.52 1.72 7.08
C THR A 89 1.42 1.00 6.10
N LEU A 90 1.94 -0.18 6.46
CA LEU A 90 2.96 -0.85 5.68
C LEU A 90 2.46 -1.32 4.29
N PRO A 91 1.28 -1.94 4.14
CA PRO A 91 0.73 -2.27 2.82
C PRO A 91 0.64 -1.08 1.85
N PHE A 92 0.37 0.14 2.33
CA PHE A 92 0.29 1.32 1.47
C PHE A 92 1.63 1.72 0.86
N VAL A 93 2.76 1.45 1.52
CA VAL A 93 4.08 1.85 1.01
C VAL A 93 4.75 0.78 0.15
N MET A 94 4.37 -0.50 0.30
CA MET A 94 4.93 -1.63 -0.47
C MET A 94 4.95 -1.42 -2.00
N PRO A 95 3.92 -0.82 -2.65
CA PRO A 95 3.95 -0.60 -4.09
C PRO A 95 5.07 0.32 -4.57
N LEU A 96 5.56 1.22 -3.71
CA LEU A 96 6.71 2.10 -3.98
C LEU A 96 8.04 1.34 -3.92
N LEU A 97 8.11 0.26 -3.14
CA LEU A 97 9.31 -0.56 -2.98
C LEU A 97 9.51 -1.49 -4.19
N ALA A 98 8.44 -2.14 -4.64
CA ALA A 98 8.50 -3.18 -5.67
C ALA A 98 8.79 -2.63 -7.08
N ASN A 99 8.46 -1.37 -7.35
CA ASN A 99 8.48 -0.79 -8.69
C ASN A 99 9.43 0.39 -8.78
N LYS A 100 10.73 0.11 -9.00
CA LYS A 100 11.76 1.13 -9.32
C LYS A 100 11.59 1.75 -10.74
N GLY A 101 10.45 1.56 -11.39
CA GLY A 101 10.09 2.17 -12.68
C GLY A 101 9.76 3.66 -12.55
N PRO A 102 9.24 4.33 -13.60
CA PRO A 102 9.02 5.78 -13.59
C PRO A 102 8.22 6.22 -12.36
N ARG A 103 8.74 7.24 -11.68
CA ARG A 103 8.33 7.82 -10.37
C ARG A 103 6.86 7.56 -10.00
N LYS A 104 6.57 6.39 -9.41
CA LYS A 104 5.26 6.13 -8.77
C LYS A 104 5.13 7.03 -7.54
N LYS A 105 3.94 7.55 -7.31
CA LYS A 105 3.59 8.34 -6.13
C LYS A 105 2.35 7.76 -5.49
N ILE A 106 2.29 7.80 -4.17
CA ILE A 106 1.12 7.40 -3.39
C ILE A 106 0.64 8.63 -2.63
N LEU A 107 -0.66 8.91 -2.73
CA LEU A 107 -1.34 9.93 -1.95
C LEU A 107 -2.06 9.23 -0.80
N ILE A 108 -1.62 9.49 0.43
CA ILE A 108 -2.29 9.00 1.63
C ILE A 108 -3.11 10.16 2.19
N ILE A 109 -4.42 9.96 2.30
CA ILE A 109 -5.33 10.95 2.89
C ILE A 109 -5.60 10.52 4.32
N SER A 110 -5.17 11.34 5.28
CA SER A 110 -5.42 11.14 6.70
C SER A 110 -6.09 12.37 7.30
N PRO A 111 -7.13 12.21 8.15
CA PRO A 111 -7.85 13.32 8.74
C PRO A 111 -7.07 14.04 9.86
N LEU A 112 -5.99 13.47 10.38
CA LEU A 112 -5.22 14.03 11.49
C LEU A 112 -3.80 14.40 11.08
N ASN A 113 -3.36 15.62 11.39
CA ASN A 113 -2.00 16.11 11.10
C ASN A 113 -0.93 15.21 11.73
N VAL A 114 -1.10 14.82 13.00
CA VAL A 114 -0.17 13.91 13.71
C VAL A 114 0.00 12.58 12.98
N LEU A 115 -1.09 12.02 12.43
CA LEU A 115 -1.00 10.77 11.65
C LEU A 115 -0.27 10.98 10.31
N GLN A 116 -0.35 12.17 9.72
CA GLN A 116 0.42 12.49 8.50
C GLN A 116 1.91 12.61 8.81
N GLU A 117 2.27 13.21 9.95
CA GLU A 117 3.66 13.31 10.42
C GLU A 117 4.27 11.92 10.69
N ASP A 118 3.55 11.04 11.38
CA ASP A 118 3.99 9.65 11.62
C ASP A 118 4.25 8.91 10.30
N GLN A 119 3.37 9.10 9.30
CA GLN A 119 3.53 8.50 7.97
C GLN A 119 4.72 9.10 7.20
N HIS A 120 4.90 10.41 7.27
CA HIS A 120 6.04 11.11 6.69
C HIS A 120 7.36 10.58 7.26
N ASP A 121 7.47 10.51 8.58
CA ASP A 121 8.67 10.05 9.27
C ASP A 121 8.96 8.59 8.98
N LEU A 122 7.93 7.75 8.97
CA LEU A 122 8.05 6.34 8.61
C LEU A 122 8.56 6.16 7.17
N CYS A 123 8.02 6.89 6.20
CA CYS A 123 8.48 6.86 4.81
C CYS A 123 9.93 7.34 4.68
N ASN A 124 10.31 8.45 5.33
CA ASN A 124 11.67 8.95 5.28
C ASN A 124 12.68 8.00 5.94
N LYS A 125 12.31 7.35 7.06
CA LYS A 125 13.11 6.27 7.67
C LYS A 125 13.30 5.10 6.70
N MET A 126 12.33 4.84 5.84
CA MET A 126 12.42 3.85 4.77
C MET A 126 13.19 4.33 3.52
N GLY A 127 13.74 5.54 3.52
CA GLY A 127 14.41 6.13 2.37
C GLY A 127 13.46 6.51 1.23
N ILE A 128 12.15 6.55 1.49
CA ILE A 128 11.11 6.97 0.55
C ILE A 128 10.82 8.45 0.79
N PRO A 129 11.11 9.35 -0.17
CA PRO A 129 10.81 10.77 0.00
C PRO A 129 9.31 11.00 0.16
N ALA A 130 8.90 11.54 1.30
CA ALA A 130 7.52 11.89 1.61
C ALA A 130 7.38 13.35 1.99
N VAL A 131 6.19 13.92 1.77
CA VAL A 131 5.83 15.29 2.18
C VAL A 131 4.42 15.26 2.73
N ALA A 132 4.23 15.79 3.94
CA ALA A 132 2.91 16.03 4.51
C ALA A 132 2.37 17.37 4.00
N VAL A 133 1.16 17.38 3.45
CA VAL A 133 0.48 18.57 2.92
C VAL A 133 -0.82 18.78 3.68
N ASN A 134 -0.88 19.84 4.48
CA ASN A 134 -2.04 20.23 5.27
C ASN A 134 -2.08 21.76 5.47
N SER A 135 -3.04 22.26 6.26
CA SER A 135 -3.21 23.69 6.53
C SER A 135 -1.97 24.35 7.15
N GLU A 136 -1.12 23.59 7.84
CA GLU A 136 0.09 24.08 8.50
C GLU A 136 1.30 24.07 7.55
N THR A 137 1.39 23.11 6.64
CA THR A 137 2.57 22.92 5.77
C THR A 137 2.44 23.52 4.36
N TYR A 138 1.22 23.81 3.89
CA TYR A 138 0.93 24.25 2.51
C TYR A 138 1.63 25.57 2.11
N ASN A 139 2.06 26.41 3.06
CA ASN A 139 2.62 27.73 2.79
C ASN A 139 4.15 27.84 2.88
N ILE A 140 4.88 26.74 3.11
CA ILE A 140 6.35 26.81 3.23
C ILE A 140 6.98 26.83 1.82
N ARG A 141 7.04 28.00 1.19
CA ARG A 141 8.08 28.27 0.18
C ARG A 141 9.42 28.30 0.93
N LYS A 142 10.31 27.33 0.68
CA LYS A 142 11.73 27.53 0.97
C LYS A 142 12.22 28.65 0.04
N THR A 143 12.15 29.89 0.50
CA THR A 143 12.95 30.97 -0.06
C THR A 143 14.41 30.55 0.13
N GLY A 144 15.07 30.15 -0.95
CA GLY A 144 16.51 30.00 -0.95
C GLY A 144 17.14 31.32 -0.53
N LYS A 145 17.80 31.34 0.63
CA LYS A 145 18.76 32.37 0.99
C LYS A 145 20.15 31.77 0.83
N GLY A 146 20.89 32.33 -0.14
CA GLY A 146 22.34 32.52 -0.18
C GLY A 146 23.27 31.37 0.18
N ALA A 147 23.93 30.82 -0.85
CA ALA A 147 25.39 30.78 -0.96
C ALA A 147 25.74 30.79 -2.45
#